data_AF-A0A076V866-F1
#
_entry.id   AF-A0A076V866-F1
#
_cell.length_a   1.000
_cell.length_b   1.000
_cell.length_c   1.000
_cell.angle_alpha   90.00
_cell.angle_beta   90.00
_cell.angle_gamma   90.00
#
_symmetry.space_group_name_H-M   'P 1'
#
loop_
_entity.id
_entity.type
_entity.pdbx_description
1 polymer ?
#
loop_
_entity_poly.entity_id
_entity_poly.type
_entity_poly.pdbx_seq_one_letter_code
_entity_poly.pdbx_strand_id
1 'polypeptide(L)' 'MMKLLSLLKAVEPKTIKVASLLVKRIPKSVGYRPDYTGFEIPDIFIVGYALDYNEYFRDLNHICEINEAGKVKYATKS' A
#
# COMPACT_ATOMS: atom_id res chain seq x y z
N MET A 1 6.39 -5.86 3.72
CA MET A 1 7.63 -5.06 3.84
C MET A 1 8.67 -5.73 4.75
N MET A 2 8.37 -6.02 6.02
CA MET A 2 9.33 -6.64 6.97
C MET A 2 10.09 -7.86 6.42
N LYS A 3 9.39 -8.80 5.76
CA LYS A 3 10.00 -9.97 5.12
C LYS A 3 11.04 -9.59 4.07
N LEU A 4 10.74 -8.62 3.20
CA LEU A 4 11.67 -8.14 2.18
C LEU A 4 12.90 -7.49 2.81
N LEU A 5 12.71 -6.68 3.85
CA LEU A 5 13.83 -6.07 4.58
C LEU A 5 14.75 -7.12 5.19
N SER A 6 14.22 -8.19 5.77
CA SER A 6 15.05 -9.27 6.31
C SER A 6 15.87 -9.96 5.22
N LEU A 7 15.29 -10.19 4.04
CA LEU A 7 15.99 -10.76 2.88
C LEU A 7 17.10 -9.83 2.38
N LEU A 8 16.82 -8.52 2.26
CA LEU A 8 17.81 -7.55 1.80
C LEU A 8 18.94 -7.33 2.81
N LYS A 9 18.68 -7.45 4.12
CA LYS A 9 19.74 -7.39 5.14
C LYS A 9 20.73 -8.55 5.03
N ALA A 10 20.28 -9.72 4.59
CA ALA A 10 21.12 -10.91 4.45
C ALA A 10 22.17 -10.77 3.33
N VAL A 11 22.01 -9.83 2.41
CA VAL A 11 22.99 -9.53 1.35
C VAL A 11 23.94 -8.37 1.71
N GLU A 12 23.97 -7.96 2.99
CA GLU A 12 24.88 -6.96 3.57
C GLU A 12 25.04 -5.65 2.78
N PRO A 13 23.94 -4.99 2.34
CA PRO A 13 24.04 -3.71 1.67
C PRO A 13 24.55 -2.64 2.64
N LYS A 14 25.33 -1.68 2.14
CA LYS A 14 25.85 -0.55 2.94
C LYS A 14 24.73 0.21 3.67
N THR A 15 23.57 0.37 3.04
CA THR A 15 22.41 1.06 3.62
C THR A 15 21.12 0.57 2.96
N ILE A 16 20.05 0.46 3.75
CA ILE A 16 18.69 0.20 3.26
C ILE A 16 17.81 1.34 3.75
N LYS A 17 17.02 1.92 2.85
CA LYS A 17 15.99 2.91 3.17
C LYS A 17 14.70 2.55 2.45
N VAL A 18 13.57 2.79 3.11
CA VAL A 18 12.24 2.52 2.52
C VAL A 18 11.50 3.83 2.32
N ALA A 19 11.05 4.05 1.07
CA ALA A 19 10.12 5.11 0.74
C ALA A 19 8.74 4.50 0.48
N SER A 20 7.69 5.12 1.01
CA SER A 20 6.31 4.75 0.74
C SER A 20 5.50 6.00 0.44
N LEU A 21 4.71 5.95 -0.64
CA LEU A 21 3.81 7.04 -0.97
C LEU A 21 2.73 7.20 0.10
N LEU A 22 2.14 6.10 0.57
CA LEU A 22 0.98 6.08 1.46
C LEU A 22 1.19 5.12 2.64
N VAL A 23 0.98 5.61 3.85
CA VAL A 23 0.99 4.82 5.07
C VAL A 23 -0.37 4.89 5.74
N LYS A 24 -1.01 3.74 5.94
CA LYS A 24 -2.31 3.67 6.64
C LYS A 24 -2.12 3.85 8.16
N ARG A 25 -2.92 4.73 8.75
CA ARG A 25 -3.07 4.88 10.20
C ARG A 25 -3.91 3.75 10.76
N ILE A 26 -3.27 2.62 11.05
CA ILE A 26 -3.92 1.44 11.63
C ILE A 26 -3.45 1.28 13.08
N PRO A 27 -4.35 1.30 14.08
CA PRO A 27 -3.99 1.10 15.49
C PRO A 27 -3.28 -0.24 15.74
N LYS A 28 -3.63 -1.28 14.96
CA LYS A 28 -3.03 -2.63 15.01
C LYS A 28 -1.78 -2.79 14.12
N SER A 29 -1.15 -1.70 13.68
CA SER A 29 0.09 -1.76 12.91
C SER A 29 1.20 -2.42 13.73
N VAL A 30 2.03 -3.26 13.10
CA VAL A 30 3.21 -3.93 13.71
C VAL A 30 4.34 -2.96 14.09
N GLY A 31 4.05 -1.67 14.25
CA GLY A 31 5.01 -0.61 14.58
C GLY A 31 5.95 -0.18 13.46
N TYR A 32 5.99 -0.90 12.33
CA TYR A 32 6.86 -0.57 11.22
C TYR A 32 6.48 0.78 10.56
N ARG A 33 7.49 1.62 10.33
CA ARG A 33 7.39 2.90 9.62
C ARG A 33 8.50 3.01 8.55
N PRO A 34 8.18 3.40 7.31
CA PRO A 34 9.19 3.73 6.30
C PRO A 34 10.05 4.93 6.71
N ASP A 35 11.30 4.99 6.23
CA ASP A 35 12.18 6.14 6.43
C ASP A 35 11.64 7.41 5.75
N TYR A 36 10.98 7.25 4.60
CA TYR A 36 10.35 8.34 3.87
C TYR A 36 8.88 8.02 3.62
N THR A 37 7.99 8.89 4.09
CA THR A 37 6.54 8.77 3.92
C THR A 37 6.02 9.97 3.15
N GLY A 38 5.27 9.75 2.08
CA GLY A 38 4.59 10.81 1.33
C GLY A 38 3.38 11.34 2.09
N PHE A 39 2.39 10.47 2.34
CA PHE A 39 1.15 10.81 3.04
C PHE A 39 0.74 9.73 4.04
N GLU A 40 0.19 10.16 5.16
CA GLU A 40 -0.53 9.28 6.08
C GLU A 40 -2.04 9.36 5.80
N ILE A 41 -2.67 8.20 5.61
CA ILE A 41 -4.09 8.09 5.24
C ILE A 41 -4.87 7.30 6.30
N PRO A 42 -6.21 7.50 6.41
CA PRO A 42 -7.04 6.66 7.26
C PRO A 42 -7.06 5.19 6.77
N ASP A 43 -7.61 4.29 7.58
CA ASP A 43 -7.77 2.88 7.21
C ASP A 43 -8.96 2.67 6.27
N ILE A 44 -8.81 3.12 5.03
CA ILE A 44 -9.79 2.96 3.94
C ILE A 44 -9.15 2.23 2.77
N PHE A 45 -9.95 1.58 1.94
CA PHE A 45 -9.45 0.92 0.73
C PHE A 45 -9.36 1.94 -0.40
N ILE A 46 -8.15 2.11 -0.94
CA ILE A 46 -7.84 3.10 -1.97
C ILE A 46 -7.42 2.42 -3.27
N VAL A 47 -7.72 3.09 -4.37
CA VAL A 47 -7.42 2.67 -5.75
C VAL A 47 -6.88 3.86 -6.54
N GLY A 48 -6.31 3.59 -7.72
CA GLY A 48 -5.75 4.62 -8.59
C GLY A 48 -4.31 4.98 -8.25
N TYR A 49 -3.66 5.67 -9.18
CA TYR A 49 -2.23 5.97 -9.16
C TYR A 49 -1.39 4.70 -8.98
N ALA A 50 -1.61 3.74 -9.87
CA ALA A 50 -1.05 2.37 -9.84
C ALA A 50 -1.49 1.46 -8.68
N LEU A 51 -2.33 1.95 -7.76
CA LEU A 51 -3.03 1.12 -6.78
C LEU A 51 -4.27 0.50 -7.44
N ASP A 52 -4.58 -0.73 -7.06
CA ASP A 52 -5.63 -1.49 -7.73
C ASP A 52 -6.58 -2.20 -6.76
N TYR A 53 -7.73 -2.57 -7.30
CA TYR A 53 -8.64 -3.52 -6.70
C TYR A 53 -8.92 -4.62 -7.73
N ASN A 54 -8.36 -5.82 -7.49
CA ASN A 54 -8.44 -6.96 -8.41
C ASN A 54 -8.03 -6.59 -9.85
N GLU A 55 -6.89 -5.93 -10.00
CA GLU A 55 -6.34 -5.44 -11.27
C GLU A 55 -7.08 -4.27 -11.94
N TYR A 56 -8.22 -3.82 -11.39
CA TYR A 56 -8.93 -2.64 -11.87
C TYR A 56 -8.37 -1.34 -11.26
N PHE A 57 -8.64 -0.23 -11.96
CA PHE A 57 -8.39 1.16 -11.53
C PHE A 57 -6.93 1.62 -11.50
N ARG A 58 -5.96 0.81 -11.96
CA ARG A 58 -4.52 1.18 -11.97
C ARG A 58 -4.21 2.45 -12.76
N ASP A 59 -4.97 2.67 -13.82
CA ASP A 59 -4.84 3.73 -14.82
C ASP A 59 -5.50 5.06 -14.40
N LEU A 60 -6.19 5.10 -13.26
CA LEU A 60 -6.68 6.36 -12.70
C LEU A 60 -5.52 7.23 -12.25
N ASN A 61 -5.47 8.49 -12.70
CA ASN A 61 -4.42 9.43 -12.32
C ASN A 61 -4.53 9.96 -10.87
N HIS A 62 -5.64 9.67 -10.19
CA HIS A 62 -5.93 10.12 -8.85
C HIS A 62 -5.99 8.95 -7.87
N ILE A 63 -5.63 9.20 -6.62
CA ILE A 63 -5.88 8.28 -5.51
C ILE A 63 -7.32 8.51 -5.02
N CYS A 64 -8.13 7.47 -5.05
CA CYS A 64 -9.56 7.53 -4.70
C CYS A 64 -9.92 6.43 -3.69
N GLU A 65 -10.95 6.68 -2.86
CA GLU A 65 -11.60 5.63 -2.08
C GLU A 65 -12.55 4.82 -2.98
N ILE A 66 -12.51 3.48 -2.88
CA ILE A 66 -13.48 2.63 -3.58
C ILE A 66 -14.78 2.50 -2.76
N ASN A 67 -15.91 2.82 -3.38
CA ASN A 67 -17.22 2.68 -2.76
C ASN A 67 -17.71 1.21 -2.74
N GLU A 68 -18.76 0.92 -1.97
CA GLU A 68 -19.30 -0.43 -1.82
C GLU A 68 -19.77 -1.04 -3.15
N ALA A 69 -20.42 -0.25 -4.01
CA ALA A 69 -20.85 -0.71 -5.32
C ALA A 69 -19.66 -1.16 -6.19
N GLY A 70 -18.54 -0.42 -6.13
CA GLY A 70 -17.28 -0.77 -6.78
C GLY A 70 -16.69 -2.06 -6.22
N LYS A 71 -16.61 -2.19 -4.89
CA LYS A 71 -16.12 -3.42 -4.24
C LYS A 71 -16.90 -4.64 -4.71
N VAL A 72 -18.24 -4.57 -4.70
CA VAL A 72 -19.10 -5.68 -5.15
C VAL A 72 -18.92 -5.97 -6.64
N LYS A 73 -18.91 -4.93 -7.48
CA LYS A 73 -18.82 -5.09 -8.95
C LYS A 73 -17.52 -5.76 -9.39
N TYR A 74 -16.42 -5.43 -8.74
CA TYR A 74 -15.08 -5.89 -9.12
C TYR A 74 -14.52 -6.96 -8.17
N ALA A 75 -15.35 -7.51 -7.28
CA ALA A 75 -14.96 -8.64 -6.44
C ALA A 75 -14.63 -9.86 -7.33
N THR A 76 -13.54 -10.54 -7.02
CA THR A 76 -13.20 -11.80 -7.67
C THR A 76 -14.31 -12.81 -7.40
N LYS A 77 -14.92 -13.38 -8.45
CA LYS A 77 -15.83 -14.52 -8.29
C LYS A 77 -14.99 -15.72 -7.84
N SER A 78 -15.17 -16.13 -6.60
CA SER A 78 -14.70 -17.44 -6.10
C SER A 78 -15.49 -18.57 -6.74
#